data_AF-A0AAW2KK03-F1
#
_entry.id   AF-A0AAW2KK03-F1
#
_cell.length_a   1.000
_cell.length_b   1.000
_cell.length_c   1.000
_cell.angle_alpha   90.00
_cell.angle_beta   90.00
_cell.angle_gamma   90.00
#
_symmetry.space_group_name_H-M   'P 1'
#
loop_
_entity.id
_entity.type
_entity.pdbx_description
1 polymer ?
#
loop_
_entity_poly.entity_id
_entity_poly.type
_entity_poly.pdbx_seq_one_letter_code
_entity_poly.pdbx_strand_id
1 'polypeptide(L)'
;MVLTHFDKINQQSDSLQTTVSLVQRLREKFQGFIEFYPTVFTVDARSSASVGKLGHHIRKTSKTILERVPRVYQLCNDLVEILSDWRQENRNKPAMKWKEFGELCQVRVPALRIRSRHDNKEKIEMRRRAVATNLHHIGAQSANKTRCQKPNTTEKSGFICRKDFEKILIGSLQSRIPGMGSNVIENLEPSDLIKMMLKLELCCEQDPSDPNSPLLIPSNLEEGRWKPQRWPVNSPDNNYVGRRLQCDDSSHMFLTPGFFPRLQASLIFLSSL
;
A
#
# COMPACT_ATOMS: atom_id res chain seq x y z
N MET A 1 16.24 -3.94 -16.12
CA MET A 1 16.79 -4.46 -14.83
C MET A 1 18.01 -3.65 -14.46
N VAL A 2 18.24 -3.35 -13.17
CA VAL A 2 19.39 -2.56 -12.70
C VAL A 2 20.20 -3.40 -11.71
N LEU A 3 21.47 -3.62 -12.02
CA LEU A 3 22.44 -4.30 -11.16
C LEU A 3 23.29 -3.23 -10.48
N THR A 4 23.15 -3.08 -9.16
CA THR A 4 23.90 -2.09 -8.38
C THR A 4 25.22 -2.68 -7.85
N HIS A 5 26.07 -1.83 -7.26
CA HIS A 5 27.38 -2.21 -6.73
C HIS A 5 28.38 -2.71 -7.78
N PHE A 6 28.30 -2.16 -9.00
CA PHE A 6 29.25 -2.49 -10.06
C PHE A 6 30.71 -2.17 -9.67
N ASP A 7 30.93 -1.20 -8.78
CA ASP A 7 32.23 -0.85 -8.20
C ASP A 7 32.91 -2.00 -7.43
N LYS A 8 32.14 -3.00 -7.00
CA LYS A 8 32.64 -4.14 -6.21
C LYS A 8 32.89 -5.40 -7.03
N ILE A 9 32.59 -5.39 -8.33
CA ILE A 9 32.72 -6.56 -9.20
C ILE A 9 34.09 -6.53 -9.88
N ASN A 10 34.90 -7.57 -9.65
CA ASN A 10 36.20 -7.72 -10.30
C ASN A 10 35.98 -8.16 -11.76
N GLN A 11 36.46 -7.37 -12.73
CA GLN A 11 36.12 -7.49 -14.17
C GLN A 11 36.74 -8.70 -14.89
N GLN A 12 37.13 -9.76 -14.17
CA GLN A 12 37.59 -10.99 -14.81
C GLN A 12 36.40 -11.63 -15.57
N SER A 13 36.67 -11.97 -16.84
CA SER A 13 35.71 -12.14 -17.95
C SER A 13 34.60 -13.18 -17.73
N ASP A 14 34.79 -14.14 -16.83
CA ASP A 14 33.86 -15.26 -16.63
C ASP A 14 32.58 -14.85 -15.88
N SER A 15 32.64 -13.75 -15.11
CA SER A 15 31.50 -13.23 -14.33
C SER A 15 30.41 -12.58 -15.21
N LEU A 16 30.80 -11.96 -16.33
CA LEU A 16 29.89 -11.24 -17.22
C LEU A 16 29.00 -12.18 -18.04
N GLN A 17 29.57 -13.24 -18.62
CA GLN A 17 28.81 -14.23 -19.38
C GLN A 17 27.82 -14.99 -18.50
N THR A 18 28.24 -15.33 -17.27
CA THR A 18 27.36 -15.93 -16.26
C THR A 18 26.21 -15.00 -15.88
N THR A 19 26.47 -13.70 -15.76
CA THR A 19 25.42 -12.71 -15.46
C THR A 19 24.41 -12.62 -16.62
N VAL A 20 24.89 -12.57 -17.87
CA VAL A 20 24.04 -12.52 -19.05
C VAL A 20 23.15 -13.76 -19.16
N SER A 21 23.71 -14.96 -18.96
CA SER A 21 22.93 -16.20 -19.01
C SER A 21 21.88 -16.28 -17.88
N LEU A 22 22.22 -15.81 -16.67
CA LEU A 22 21.26 -15.70 -15.57
C LEU A 22 20.12 -14.72 -15.88
N VAL A 23 20.43 -13.55 -16.45
CA VAL A 23 19.41 -12.58 -16.88
C VAL A 23 18.48 -13.23 -17.90
N GLN A 24 19.03 -13.94 -18.89
CA GLN A 24 18.26 -14.55 -19.96
C GLN A 24 17.31 -15.62 -19.40
N ARG A 25 17.82 -16.50 -18.54
CA ARG A 25 17.00 -17.51 -17.87
C ARG A 25 15.91 -16.89 -16.99
N LEU A 26 16.20 -15.74 -16.37
CA LEU A 26 15.21 -15.00 -15.59
C LEU A 26 14.11 -14.39 -16.48
N ARG A 27 14.46 -13.87 -17.66
CA ARG A 27 13.48 -13.38 -18.64
C ARG A 27 12.55 -14.51 -19.11
N GLU A 28 13.11 -15.66 -19.44
CA GLU A 28 12.37 -16.84 -19.89
C GLU A 28 11.44 -17.36 -18.78
N LYS A 29 11.96 -17.49 -17.54
CA LYS A 29 11.17 -17.96 -16.40
C LYS A 29 9.96 -17.10 -16.09
N PHE A 30 10.06 -15.79 -16.29
CA PHE A 30 9.00 -14.84 -15.97
C PHE A 30 8.30 -14.27 -17.21
N GLN A 31 8.49 -14.92 -18.37
CA GLN A 31 7.83 -14.54 -19.61
C GLN A 31 6.30 -14.63 -19.43
N GLY A 32 5.58 -13.58 -19.84
CA GLY A 32 4.13 -13.49 -19.67
C GLY A 32 3.67 -12.97 -18.30
N PHE A 33 4.53 -12.99 -17.27
CA PHE A 33 4.22 -12.45 -15.94
C PHE A 33 4.81 -11.06 -15.70
N ILE A 34 6.05 -10.85 -16.15
CA ILE A 34 6.77 -9.58 -15.98
C ILE A 34 7.44 -9.22 -17.29
N GLU A 35 7.14 -8.04 -17.83
CA GLU A 35 7.85 -7.51 -18.98
C GLU A 35 9.20 -6.92 -18.54
N PHE A 36 10.28 -7.67 -18.77
CA PHE A 36 11.63 -7.16 -18.54
C PHE A 36 12.06 -6.25 -19.68
N TYR A 37 12.34 -4.99 -19.37
CA TYR A 37 12.96 -4.10 -20.34
C TYR A 37 14.26 -4.72 -20.92
N PRO A 38 14.52 -4.67 -22.24
CA PRO A 38 15.63 -5.39 -22.87
C PRO A 38 17.01 -5.02 -22.31
N THR A 39 17.20 -3.74 -21.97
CA THR A 39 18.48 -3.27 -21.43
C THR A 39 18.68 -3.65 -19.96
N VAL A 40 19.84 -4.24 -19.67
CA VAL A 40 20.36 -4.41 -18.30
C VAL A 40 21.36 -3.29 -18.03
N PHE A 41 21.18 -2.58 -16.94
CA PHE A 41 22.07 -1.51 -16.52
C PHE A 41 22.95 -2.02 -15.37
N THR A 42 24.26 -1.95 -15.51
CA THR A 42 25.19 -2.06 -14.38
C THR A 42 25.49 -0.64 -13.87
N VAL A 43 25.26 -0.41 -12.58
CA VAL A 43 25.33 0.92 -11.98
C VAL A 43 26.29 0.91 -10.80
N ASP A 44 27.27 1.80 -10.89
CA ASP A 44 28.01 2.28 -9.73
C ASP A 44 27.29 3.51 -9.19
N ALA A 45 26.65 3.35 -8.01
CA ALA A 45 25.89 4.41 -7.37
C ALA A 45 26.75 5.60 -6.92
N ARG A 46 28.08 5.45 -6.84
CA ARG A 46 29.02 6.52 -6.52
C ARG A 46 29.44 7.33 -7.75
N SER A 47 29.20 6.82 -8.95
CA SER A 47 29.56 7.47 -10.22
C SER A 47 28.36 8.19 -10.82
N SER A 48 28.40 9.52 -10.81
CA SER A 48 27.38 10.37 -11.44
C SER A 48 27.22 10.07 -12.94
N ALA A 49 28.31 9.70 -13.62
CA ALA A 49 28.27 9.30 -15.02
C ALA A 49 27.54 7.96 -15.23
N SER A 50 27.77 6.98 -14.34
CA SER A 50 27.08 5.67 -14.36
C SER A 50 25.58 5.84 -14.11
N VAL A 51 25.22 6.58 -13.05
CA VAL A 51 23.83 6.88 -12.71
C VAL A 51 23.15 7.75 -13.78
N GLY A 52 23.89 8.68 -14.39
CA GLY A 52 23.37 9.58 -15.43
C GLY A 52 22.84 8.84 -16.64
N LYS A 53 23.50 7.75 -17.07
CA LYS A 53 23.02 6.90 -18.18
C LYS A 53 21.67 6.26 -17.87
N LEU A 54 21.53 5.70 -16.65
CA LEU A 54 20.25 5.13 -16.20
C LEU A 54 19.17 6.22 -16.09
N GLY A 55 19.50 7.37 -15.51
CA GLY A 55 18.58 8.49 -15.35
C GLY A 55 18.07 9.04 -16.68
N HIS A 56 18.95 9.21 -17.66
CA HIS A 56 18.57 9.60 -19.02
C HIS A 56 17.62 8.58 -19.66
N HIS A 57 17.93 7.30 -19.51
CA HIS A 57 17.10 6.23 -20.03
C HIS A 57 15.70 6.21 -19.40
N ILE A 58 15.61 6.26 -18.06
CA ILE A 58 14.32 6.33 -17.35
C ILE A 58 13.51 7.52 -17.85
N ARG A 59 14.11 8.72 -17.95
CA ARG A 59 13.41 9.92 -18.46
C ARG A 59 12.85 9.71 -19.86
N LYS A 60 13.63 9.14 -20.79
CA LYS A 60 13.20 8.88 -22.17
C LYS A 60 12.05 7.87 -22.22
N THR A 61 12.16 6.78 -21.46
CA THR A 61 11.12 5.75 -21.38
C THR A 61 9.84 6.31 -20.75
N SER A 62 9.94 7.06 -19.64
CA SER A 62 8.79 7.73 -19.03
C SER A 62 8.10 8.68 -20.01
N LYS A 63 8.85 9.49 -20.76
CA LYS A 63 8.27 10.38 -21.78
C LYS A 63 7.50 9.59 -22.84
N THR A 64 8.08 8.50 -23.35
CA THR A 64 7.45 7.64 -24.37
C THR A 64 6.17 6.98 -23.86
N ILE A 65 6.15 6.53 -22.60
CA ILE A 65 4.96 5.96 -21.97
C ILE A 65 3.89 7.07 -21.84
N LEU A 66 4.24 8.23 -21.32
CA LEU A 66 3.31 9.35 -21.13
C LEU A 66 2.68 9.84 -22.45
N GLU A 67 3.43 9.82 -23.56
CA GLU A 67 2.90 10.19 -24.89
C GLU A 67 1.86 9.20 -25.44
N ARG A 68 1.89 7.94 -24.98
CA ARG A 68 0.94 6.89 -25.40
C ARG A 68 -0.27 6.76 -24.50
N VAL A 69 -0.31 7.51 -23.41
CA VAL A 69 -1.35 7.41 -22.38
C VAL A 69 -2.55 8.30 -22.73
N PRO A 70 -3.80 7.82 -22.58
CA PRO A 70 -5.00 8.60 -22.90
C PRO A 70 -5.09 9.91 -22.10
N ARG A 71 -5.77 10.92 -22.67
CA ARG A 71 -6.01 12.28 -22.10
C ARG A 71 -6.53 12.33 -20.66
N VAL A 72 -7.02 11.22 -20.10
CA VAL A 72 -7.45 11.09 -18.70
C VAL A 72 -6.33 11.51 -17.72
N TYR A 73 -5.06 11.32 -18.06
CA TYR A 73 -3.93 11.70 -17.21
C TYR A 73 -3.70 13.20 -17.11
N GLN A 74 -4.05 13.99 -18.13
CA GLN A 74 -3.92 15.45 -18.07
C GLN A 74 -4.81 16.03 -16.96
N LEU A 75 -6.09 15.60 -16.94
CA LEU A 75 -7.03 16.02 -15.91
C LEU A 75 -6.60 15.57 -14.51
N CYS A 76 -6.02 14.37 -14.39
CA CYS A 76 -5.46 13.89 -13.12
C CYS A 76 -4.26 14.73 -12.68
N ASN A 77 -3.36 15.12 -13.59
CA ASN A 77 -2.22 15.97 -13.29
C ASN A 77 -2.66 17.36 -12.80
N ASP A 78 -3.61 17.99 -13.49
CA ASP A 78 -4.18 19.28 -13.09
C ASP A 78 -4.82 19.19 -11.69
N LEU A 79 -5.52 18.07 -11.42
CA LEU A 79 -6.12 17.81 -10.12
C LEU A 79 -5.10 17.54 -9.01
N VAL A 80 -3.97 16.90 -9.31
CA VAL A 80 -2.90 16.69 -8.31
C VAL A 80 -2.37 18.03 -7.81
N GLU A 81 -2.16 18.99 -8.71
CA GLU A 81 -1.72 20.34 -8.34
C GLU A 81 -2.80 21.07 -7.53
N ILE A 82 -4.06 21.06 -7.99
CA ILE A 82 -5.19 21.67 -7.27
C ILE A 82 -5.37 21.07 -5.86
N LEU A 83 -5.24 19.74 -5.72
CA LEU A 83 -5.34 19.06 -4.43
C LEU A 83 -4.12 19.34 -3.52
N SER A 84 -2.94 19.53 -4.12
CA SER A 84 -1.73 19.95 -3.41
C SER A 84 -1.89 21.36 -2.83
N ASP A 85 -2.37 22.30 -3.63
CA ASP A 85 -2.66 23.67 -3.17
C ASP A 85 -3.70 23.66 -2.06
N TRP A 86 -4.81 22.94 -2.25
CA TRP A 86 -5.84 22.82 -1.23
C TRP A 86 -5.26 22.27 0.08
N ARG A 87 -4.36 21.27 0.03
CA ARG A 87 -3.70 20.73 1.23
C ARG A 87 -2.79 21.76 1.90
N GLN A 88 -2.09 22.59 1.13
CA GLN A 88 -1.25 23.66 1.68
C GLN A 88 -2.08 24.73 2.39
N GLU A 89 -3.26 25.04 1.87
CA GLU A 89 -4.24 25.96 2.45
C GLU A 89 -4.98 25.36 3.66
N ASN A 90 -5.11 24.03 3.72
CA ASN A 90 -5.89 23.31 4.73
C ASN A 90 -5.02 22.33 5.55
N ARG A 91 -3.91 22.83 6.14
CA ARG A 91 -2.93 21.99 6.87
C ARG A 91 -3.51 21.22 8.06
N ASN A 92 -4.59 21.72 8.65
CA ASN A 92 -5.32 21.09 9.75
C ASN A 92 -6.35 20.03 9.29
N LYS A 93 -6.60 19.90 7.98
CA LYS A 93 -7.53 18.93 7.39
C LYS A 93 -6.78 17.89 6.56
N PRO A 94 -6.27 16.81 7.16
CA PRO A 94 -5.57 15.76 6.43
C PRO A 94 -6.46 14.99 5.46
N ALA A 95 -7.79 15.06 5.62
CA ALA A 95 -8.78 14.47 4.72
C ALA A 95 -9.78 15.51 4.23
N MET A 96 -10.16 15.39 2.96
CA MET A 96 -11.17 16.21 2.30
C MET A 96 -12.50 15.46 2.26
N LYS A 97 -13.60 16.10 2.65
CA LYS A 97 -14.93 15.50 2.51
C LYS A 97 -15.35 15.46 1.04
N TRP A 98 -16.17 14.47 0.67
CA TRP A 98 -16.66 14.34 -0.71
C TRP A 98 -17.40 15.60 -1.21
N LYS A 99 -18.16 16.26 -0.33
CA LYS A 99 -18.83 17.53 -0.65
C LYS A 99 -17.83 18.64 -0.98
N GLU A 100 -16.79 18.80 -0.16
CA GLU A 100 -15.71 19.78 -0.37
C GLU A 100 -14.96 19.47 -1.67
N PHE A 101 -14.71 18.20 -1.98
CA PHE A 101 -14.13 17.78 -3.27
C PHE A 101 -15.03 18.18 -4.45
N GLY A 102 -16.34 17.99 -4.32
CA GLY A 102 -17.31 18.40 -5.33
C GLY A 102 -17.35 19.92 -5.55
N GLU A 103 -17.25 20.70 -4.47
CA GLU A 103 -17.16 22.17 -4.51
C GLU A 103 -15.83 22.63 -5.13
N LEU A 104 -14.71 22.02 -4.75
CA LEU A 104 -13.39 22.27 -5.32
C LEU A 104 -13.39 22.00 -6.84
N CYS A 105 -13.96 20.87 -7.27
CA CYS A 105 -14.11 20.53 -8.68
C CYS A 105 -15.01 21.54 -9.41
N GLN A 106 -16.10 21.99 -8.78
CA GLN A 106 -17.01 22.98 -9.34
C GLN A 106 -16.29 24.32 -9.61
N VAL A 107 -15.42 24.74 -8.69
CA VAL A 107 -14.72 26.04 -8.78
C VAL A 107 -13.49 25.93 -9.69
N ARG A 108 -12.58 24.99 -9.40
CA ARG A 108 -11.22 24.96 -9.96
C ARG A 108 -11.04 24.04 -11.16
N VAL A 109 -12.01 23.19 -11.51
CA VAL A 109 -11.85 22.19 -12.58
C VAL A 109 -12.94 22.34 -13.65
N PRO A 110 -12.70 23.10 -14.73
CA PRO A 110 -13.69 23.37 -15.77
C PRO A 110 -14.33 22.14 -16.42
N ALA A 111 -13.60 21.00 -16.46
CA ALA A 111 -14.07 19.74 -17.01
C ALA A 111 -15.02 18.96 -16.06
N LEU A 112 -15.01 19.28 -14.76
CA LEU A 112 -15.83 18.64 -13.73
C LEU A 112 -16.87 19.60 -13.12
N ARG A 113 -17.07 20.75 -13.77
CA ARG A 113 -18.04 21.78 -13.39
C ARG A 113 -19.42 21.47 -13.99
N ILE A 114 -20.47 21.60 -13.18
CA ILE A 114 -21.86 21.68 -13.65
C ILE A 114 -22.08 23.11 -14.15
N ARG A 115 -22.33 23.29 -15.44
CA ARG A 115 -22.45 24.58 -16.13
C ARG A 115 -23.90 25.01 -16.34
N SER A 116 -24.83 24.07 -16.41
CA SER A 116 -26.25 24.33 -16.71
C SER A 116 -27.19 23.57 -15.78
N ARG A 117 -28.43 24.08 -15.62
CA ARG A 117 -29.54 23.33 -14.99
C ARG A 117 -29.92 22.06 -15.74
N HIS A 118 -29.59 21.99 -17.03
CA HIS A 118 -29.81 20.83 -17.90
C HIS A 118 -28.60 19.89 -17.98
N ASP A 119 -27.49 20.21 -17.30
CA ASP A 119 -26.37 19.28 -17.25
C ASP A 119 -26.76 18.05 -16.44
N ASN A 120 -26.41 16.89 -16.99
CA ASN A 120 -26.61 15.62 -16.32
C ASN A 120 -25.69 15.55 -15.08
N LYS A 121 -26.26 15.87 -13.91
CA LYS A 121 -25.58 15.87 -12.61
C LYS A 121 -24.96 14.51 -12.30
N GLU A 122 -25.66 13.43 -12.61
CA GLU A 122 -25.18 12.06 -12.40
C GLU A 122 -23.95 11.76 -13.26
N LYS A 123 -23.94 12.22 -14.51
CA LYS A 123 -22.79 12.07 -15.42
C LYS A 123 -21.56 12.81 -14.90
N ILE A 124 -21.72 14.01 -14.35
CA ILE A 124 -20.61 14.78 -13.76
C ILE A 124 -20.13 14.12 -12.46
N GLU A 125 -21.04 13.63 -11.63
CA GLU A 125 -20.71 12.89 -10.41
C GLU A 125 -19.94 11.60 -10.72
N MET A 126 -20.35 10.84 -11.75
CA MET A 126 -19.65 9.66 -12.23
C MET A 126 -18.23 10.00 -12.69
N ARG A 127 -18.04 11.12 -13.39
CA ARG A 127 -16.71 11.60 -13.79
C ARG A 127 -15.84 11.98 -12.58
N ARG A 128 -16.40 12.68 -11.59
CA ARG A 128 -15.68 13.01 -10.35
C ARG A 128 -15.22 11.75 -9.62
N ARG A 129 -16.09 10.74 -9.50
CA ARG A 129 -15.75 9.43 -8.92
C ARG A 129 -14.65 8.72 -9.70
N ALA A 130 -14.78 8.62 -11.01
CA ALA A 130 -13.78 7.97 -11.85
C ALA A 130 -12.39 8.62 -11.68
N VAL A 131 -12.32 9.95 -11.62
CA VAL A 131 -11.04 10.65 -11.45
C VAL A 131 -10.49 10.47 -10.03
N ALA A 132 -11.32 10.58 -8.99
CA ALA A 132 -10.90 10.33 -7.61
C ALA A 132 -10.37 8.90 -7.43
N THR A 133 -11.04 7.90 -8.02
CA THR A 133 -10.59 6.51 -8.01
C THR A 133 -9.25 6.32 -8.74
N ASN A 134 -9.06 6.97 -9.89
CA ASN A 134 -7.78 6.91 -10.59
C ASN A 134 -6.65 7.54 -9.76
N LEU A 135 -6.89 8.69 -9.13
CA LEU A 135 -5.91 9.33 -8.23
C LEU A 135 -5.59 8.46 -7.00
N HIS A 136 -6.57 7.70 -6.51
CA HIS A 136 -6.34 6.70 -5.46
C HIS A 136 -5.43 5.57 -5.93
N HIS A 137 -5.67 5.00 -7.12
CA HIS A 137 -4.85 3.92 -7.68
C HIS A 137 -3.40 4.34 -7.97
N ILE A 138 -3.17 5.60 -8.34
CA ILE A 138 -1.82 6.16 -8.60
C ILE A 138 -1.07 6.45 -7.28
N GLY A 139 -1.73 6.31 -6.12
CA GLY A 139 -1.13 6.61 -4.81
C GLY A 139 -1.01 8.10 -4.50
N ALA A 140 -1.51 8.98 -5.38
CA ALA A 140 -1.41 10.44 -5.23
C ALA A 140 -2.25 10.99 -4.06
N GLN A 141 -3.29 10.27 -3.64
CA GLN A 141 -4.14 10.66 -2.49
C GLN A 141 -3.73 10.02 -1.16
N SER A 142 -2.87 9.00 -1.15
CA SER A 142 -2.43 8.32 0.07
C SER A 142 -0.92 8.46 0.23
N ALA A 143 -0.46 9.69 0.44
CA ALA A 143 0.91 9.98 0.84
C ALA A 143 0.98 10.15 2.37
N ASN A 144 0.39 9.22 3.13
CA ASN A 144 0.68 9.06 4.55
C ASN A 144 1.24 7.65 4.75
N LYS A 145 2.55 7.52 4.53
CA LYS A 145 3.30 6.36 4.99
C LYS A 145 3.46 6.50 6.51
N THR A 146 2.39 6.27 7.25
CA THR A 146 2.47 6.10 8.70
C THR A 146 3.26 4.83 8.95
N ARG A 147 4.50 5.01 9.40
CA ARG A 147 5.29 3.93 9.99
C ARG A 147 4.50 3.48 11.22
N CYS A 148 3.88 2.30 11.17
CA CYS A 148 3.28 1.67 12.35
C CYS A 148 4.40 1.47 13.37
N GLN A 149 4.55 2.40 14.30
CA GLN A 149 5.32 2.17 15.51
C GLN A 149 4.49 1.21 16.36
N LYS A 150 5.13 0.18 16.90
CA LYS A 150 4.47 -0.76 17.82
C LYS A 150 3.86 0.08 18.96
N PRO A 151 2.53 0.05 19.17
CA PRO A 151 1.97 0.70 20.34
C PRO A 151 2.54 0.03 21.59
N ASN A 152 2.91 0.83 22.58
CA ASN A 152 3.33 0.34 23.90
C ASN A 152 2.10 -0.12 24.68
N THR A 153 1.43 -1.17 24.20
CA THR A 153 0.37 -1.85 24.95
C THR A 153 0.97 -3.05 25.66
N THR A 154 0.73 -3.14 26.96
CA THR A 154 1.16 -4.22 27.85
C THR A 154 0.55 -5.58 27.49
N GLU A 155 -0.48 -5.62 26.65
CA GLU A 155 -1.11 -6.84 26.16
C GLU A 155 -0.43 -7.36 24.88
N LYS A 156 0.26 -8.49 25.04
CA LYS A 156 0.99 -9.23 23.98
C LYS A 156 0.10 -10.19 23.17
N SER A 157 -1.23 -10.04 23.30
CA SER A 157 -2.21 -10.95 22.71
C SER A 157 -2.53 -10.64 21.25
N GLY A 158 -2.08 -9.49 20.73
CA GLY A 158 -2.43 -9.00 19.39
C GLY A 158 -3.86 -8.47 19.27
N PHE A 159 -4.69 -8.61 20.31
CA PHE A 159 -6.04 -8.07 20.38
C PHE A 159 -6.06 -6.72 21.08
N ILE A 160 -6.92 -5.82 20.63
CA ILE A 160 -7.14 -4.53 21.27
C ILE A 160 -8.61 -4.13 21.19
N CYS A 161 -9.20 -3.70 22.31
CA CYS A 161 -10.55 -3.14 22.31
C CYS A 161 -10.61 -1.91 21.38
N ARG A 162 -11.66 -1.82 20.56
CA ARG A 162 -11.84 -0.70 19.61
C ARG A 162 -11.70 0.66 20.30
N LYS A 163 -12.35 0.85 21.44
CA LYS A 163 -12.31 2.11 22.21
C LYS A 163 -10.91 2.46 22.69
N ASP A 164 -10.11 1.47 23.07
CA ASP A 164 -8.75 1.70 23.53
C ASP A 164 -7.81 1.97 22.36
N PHE A 165 -8.03 1.32 21.22
CA PHE A 165 -7.30 1.62 20.01
C PHE A 165 -7.61 3.03 19.49
N GLU A 166 -8.87 3.47 19.53
CA GLU A 166 -9.25 4.85 19.22
C GLU A 166 -8.53 5.85 20.13
N LYS A 167 -8.44 5.61 21.45
CA LYS A 167 -7.67 6.46 22.37
C LYS A 167 -6.18 6.52 22.00
N ILE A 168 -5.58 5.39 21.60
CA ILE A 168 -4.17 5.35 21.15
C ILE A 168 -4.00 6.17 19.87
N LEU A 169 -4.92 6.04 18.91
CA LEU A 169 -4.91 6.81 17.68
C LEU A 169 -5.06 8.32 17.99
N ILE A 170 -6.00 8.70 18.86
CA ILE A 170 -6.19 10.08 19.32
C ILE A 170 -4.89 10.61 19.95
N GLY A 171 -4.30 9.88 20.89
CA GLY A 171 -3.03 10.29 21.53
C GLY A 171 -1.86 10.40 20.56
N SER A 172 -1.84 9.57 19.52
CA SER A 172 -0.83 9.62 18.45
C SER A 172 -1.05 10.79 17.49
N LEU A 173 -2.31 11.17 17.25
CA LEU A 173 -2.68 12.33 16.44
C LEU A 173 -2.48 13.66 17.19
N GLN A 174 -2.53 13.65 18.53
CA GLN A 174 -2.52 14.84 19.39
C GLN A 174 -1.17 15.22 20.04
N SER A 175 -0.08 14.46 19.89
CA SER A 175 1.22 14.75 20.55
C SER A 175 2.37 14.93 19.53
N ARG A 176 3.41 15.77 19.66
CA ARG A 176 3.94 16.71 20.67
C ARG A 176 4.91 17.67 19.95
N ILE A 177 4.57 18.96 19.78
CA ILE A 177 5.57 20.03 19.61
C ILE A 177 5.22 21.11 20.63
N PRO A 178 6.06 21.36 21.66
CA PRO A 178 5.82 22.44 22.62
C PRO A 178 5.78 23.78 21.87
N GLY A 179 4.70 24.55 22.04
CA GLY A 179 4.53 25.87 21.42
C GLY A 179 3.62 25.94 20.19
N MET A 180 3.16 24.80 19.65
CA MET A 180 2.13 24.76 18.61
C MET A 180 0.81 24.31 19.25
N GLY A 181 -0.26 25.08 19.10
CA GLY A 181 -1.59 24.76 19.65
C GLY A 181 -2.04 23.35 19.26
N SER A 182 -2.95 22.77 20.05
CA SER A 182 -3.59 21.49 19.77
C SER A 182 -4.12 21.49 18.32
N ASN A 183 -3.43 20.79 17.42
CA ASN A 183 -3.90 20.64 16.05
C ASN A 183 -5.05 19.64 16.11
N VAL A 184 -6.27 20.14 16.34
CA VAL A 184 -7.48 19.37 16.08
C VAL A 184 -7.41 18.99 14.61
N ILE A 185 -7.12 17.73 14.36
CA ILE A 185 -7.13 17.16 13.01
C ILE A 185 -8.59 17.12 12.58
N GLU A 186 -8.98 18.08 11.76
CA GLU A 186 -10.34 18.19 11.24
C GLU A 186 -10.55 17.17 10.13
N ASN A 187 -11.79 16.66 10.02
CA ASN A 187 -12.22 15.73 8.97
C ASN A 187 -11.56 14.34 8.97
N LEU A 188 -10.89 13.92 10.04
CA LEU A 188 -10.37 12.56 10.20
C LEU A 188 -10.64 12.06 11.62
N GLU A 189 -11.57 11.11 11.73
CA GLU A 189 -11.86 10.45 13.01
C GLU A 189 -11.00 9.19 13.20
N PRO A 190 -10.70 8.79 14.44
CA PRO A 190 -10.02 7.52 14.73
C PRO A 190 -10.73 6.32 14.09
N SER A 191 -12.06 6.35 14.04
CA SER A 191 -12.87 5.30 13.41
C SER A 191 -12.63 5.20 11.90
N ASP A 192 -12.31 6.29 11.21
CA ASP A 192 -11.97 6.29 9.78
C ASP A 192 -10.61 5.62 9.53
N LEU A 193 -9.65 5.82 10.44
CA LEU A 193 -8.37 5.12 10.41
C LEU A 193 -8.53 3.61 10.63
N ILE A 194 -9.39 3.21 11.56
CA ILE A 194 -9.70 1.80 11.80
C ILE A 194 -10.33 1.17 10.55
N LYS A 195 -11.33 1.82 9.94
CA LYS A 195 -11.94 1.36 8.68
C LYS A 195 -10.92 1.22 7.56
N MET A 196 -9.96 2.16 7.47
CA MET A 196 -8.88 2.10 6.50
C MET A 196 -7.96 0.89 6.76
N MET A 197 -7.60 0.63 8.01
CA MET A 197 -6.79 -0.53 8.39
C MET A 197 -7.50 -1.86 8.10
N LEU A 198 -8.80 -1.96 8.38
CA LEU A 198 -9.63 -3.12 8.03
C LEU A 198 -9.61 -3.36 6.51
N LYS A 199 -9.84 -2.31 5.72
CA LYS A 199 -9.84 -2.39 4.25
C LYS A 199 -8.48 -2.74 3.66
N LEU A 200 -7.39 -2.36 4.32
CA LEU A 200 -6.02 -2.71 3.94
C LEU A 200 -5.58 -4.08 4.46
N GLU A 201 -6.47 -4.81 5.15
CA GLU A 201 -6.20 -6.11 5.77
C GLU A 201 -5.03 -6.03 6.77
N LEU A 202 -4.90 -4.90 7.46
CA LEU A 202 -3.91 -4.66 8.51
C LEU A 202 -4.42 -5.04 9.91
N CYS A 203 -5.75 -5.11 10.08
CA CYS A 203 -6.43 -5.63 11.25
C CYS A 203 -7.75 -6.30 10.84
N CYS A 204 -8.37 -7.05 11.75
CA CYS A 204 -9.72 -7.61 11.56
C CYS A 204 -10.55 -7.52 12.84
N GLU A 205 -11.87 -7.50 12.69
CA GLU A 205 -12.82 -7.59 13.81
C GLU A 205 -12.87 -9.03 14.30
N GLN A 206 -12.88 -9.23 15.62
CA GLN A 206 -13.01 -10.57 16.21
C GLN A 206 -14.40 -11.15 15.95
N ASP A 207 -15.44 -10.31 16.08
CA ASP A 207 -16.82 -10.64 15.74
C ASP A 207 -17.39 -9.54 14.85
N PRO A 208 -17.61 -9.81 13.55
CA PRO A 208 -18.20 -8.85 12.62
C PRO A 208 -19.64 -8.44 12.98
N SER A 209 -20.33 -9.22 13.82
CA SER A 209 -21.70 -8.95 14.25
C SER A 209 -21.77 -7.95 15.40
N ASP A 210 -20.68 -7.81 16.17
CA ASP A 210 -20.56 -6.84 17.25
C ASP A 210 -19.59 -5.70 16.87
N PRO A 211 -20.09 -4.47 16.65
CA PRO A 211 -19.24 -3.32 16.33
C PRO A 211 -18.29 -2.92 17.47
N ASN A 212 -18.49 -3.43 18.69
CA ASN A 212 -17.58 -3.22 19.82
C ASN A 212 -16.58 -4.37 20.02
N SER A 213 -16.58 -5.37 19.13
CA SER A 213 -15.67 -6.50 19.25
C SER A 213 -14.21 -6.03 19.21
N PRO A 214 -13.31 -6.72 19.94
CA PRO A 214 -11.89 -6.46 19.85
C PRO A 214 -11.36 -6.57 18.42
N LEU A 215 -10.40 -5.72 18.09
CA LEU A 215 -9.66 -5.77 16.84
C LEU A 215 -8.43 -6.66 17.02
N LEU A 216 -8.22 -7.61 16.11
CA LEU A 216 -6.96 -8.34 15.98
C LEU A 216 -6.02 -7.56 15.06
N ILE A 217 -4.80 -7.30 15.52
CA ILE A 217 -3.71 -6.75 14.71
C ILE A 217 -2.66 -7.86 14.52
N PRO A 218 -2.68 -8.61 13.40
CA PRO A 218 -1.84 -9.80 13.23
C PRO A 218 -0.35 -9.52 13.37
N SER A 219 0.12 -8.34 12.95
CA SER A 219 1.54 -7.94 13.07
C SER A 219 2.01 -7.72 14.51
N ASN A 220 1.07 -7.61 15.46
CA ASN A 220 1.36 -7.43 16.88
C ASN A 220 1.32 -8.75 17.67
N LEU A 221 0.94 -9.86 17.02
CA LEU A 221 1.07 -11.18 17.63
C LEU A 221 2.56 -11.48 17.83
N GLU A 222 2.99 -11.74 19.06
CA GLU A 222 4.32 -12.34 19.28
C GLU A 222 4.29 -13.78 18.74
N GLU A 223 5.24 -14.12 17.87
CA GLU A 223 5.54 -15.53 17.59
C GLU A 223 5.87 -16.20 18.93
N GLY A 224 5.07 -17.20 19.29
CA GLY A 224 4.94 -17.67 20.66
C GLY A 224 6.28 -17.91 21.37
N ARG A 225 6.45 -17.27 22.52
CA ARG A 225 7.40 -17.71 23.57
C ARG A 225 6.88 -18.94 24.34
N TRP A 226 5.78 -19.53 23.90
CA TRP A 226 5.23 -20.73 24.48
C TRP A 226 5.95 -21.92 23.86
N LYS A 227 6.32 -22.90 24.70
CA LYS A 227 7.01 -24.14 24.31
C LYS A 227 6.53 -24.62 22.93
N PRO A 228 7.43 -25.09 22.04
CA PRO A 228 7.02 -25.64 20.74
C PRO A 228 5.81 -26.53 20.97
N GLN A 229 4.68 -26.15 20.38
CA GLN A 229 3.44 -26.92 20.43
C GLN A 229 3.74 -28.24 19.74
N ARG A 230 4.21 -29.21 20.54
CA ARG A 230 4.41 -30.57 20.09
C ARG A 230 3.01 -31.13 19.93
N TRP A 231 2.67 -31.58 18.74
CA TRP A 231 1.52 -32.45 18.53
C TRP A 231 1.58 -33.55 19.61
N PRO A 232 0.48 -33.85 20.33
CA PRO A 232 0.49 -34.86 21.38
C PRO A 232 0.67 -36.26 20.77
N VAL A 233 1.93 -36.64 20.52
CA VAL A 233 2.38 -37.76 19.67
C VAL A 233 1.74 -39.13 20.01
N ASN A 234 1.17 -39.30 21.20
CA ASN A 234 0.78 -40.62 21.73
C ASN A 234 -0.67 -40.66 22.24
N SER A 235 -1.67 -40.47 21.38
CA SER A 235 -2.99 -41.09 21.59
C SER A 235 -3.37 -41.94 20.37
N PRO A 236 -3.90 -43.16 20.56
CA PRO A 236 -4.28 -44.03 19.46
C PRO A 236 -5.47 -43.48 18.62
N ASP A 237 -6.12 -42.42 19.08
CA ASP A 237 -7.30 -41.81 18.43
C ASP A 237 -6.99 -40.50 17.68
N ASN A 238 -5.73 -40.03 17.66
CA ASN A 238 -5.38 -38.77 17.01
C ASN A 238 -5.03 -38.95 15.53
N ASN A 239 -6.01 -38.73 14.65
CA ASN A 239 -5.77 -38.53 13.22
C ASN A 239 -5.32 -37.09 12.95
N TYR A 240 -4.02 -36.89 12.73
CA TYR A 240 -3.50 -35.58 12.32
C TYR A 240 -3.78 -35.33 10.85
N VAL A 241 -4.44 -34.21 10.55
CA VAL A 241 -4.66 -33.75 9.17
C VAL A 241 -3.90 -32.44 8.97
N GLY A 242 -2.83 -32.49 8.21
CA GLY A 242 -2.12 -31.31 7.71
C GLY A 242 -2.48 -31.06 6.24
N ARG A 243 -2.56 -29.80 5.83
CA ARG A 243 -2.64 -29.42 4.42
C ARG A 243 -1.34 -28.75 4.01
N ARG A 244 -0.64 -29.33 3.05
CA ARG A 244 0.50 -28.67 2.41
C ARG A 244 -0.05 -27.74 1.33
N LEU A 245 0.12 -26.45 1.52
CA LEU A 245 -0.12 -25.48 0.45
C LEU A 245 1.03 -25.60 -0.55
N GLN A 246 0.71 -26.06 -1.75
CA GLN A 246 1.63 -26.13 -2.88
C GLN A 246 1.03 -25.29 -4.00
N CYS A 247 1.85 -24.40 -4.59
CA CYS A 247 1.43 -23.75 -5.82
C CYS A 247 1.33 -24.81 -6.91
N ASP A 248 0.26 -24.78 -7.70
CA ASP A 248 0.06 -25.68 -8.84
C ASP A 248 1.25 -25.58 -9.83
N ASP A 249 1.84 -24.38 -9.92
CA ASP A 249 3.13 -24.16 -10.56
C ASP A 249 4.28 -24.14 -9.55
N SER A 250 5.05 -25.24 -9.53
CA SER A 250 6.27 -25.38 -8.72
C SER A 250 7.38 -24.34 -9.03
N SER A 251 7.29 -23.62 -10.15
CA SER A 251 8.22 -22.55 -10.51
C SER A 251 8.02 -21.25 -9.71
N HIS A 252 6.86 -21.13 -9.03
CA HIS A 252 6.40 -19.95 -8.31
C HIS A 252 6.16 -20.25 -6.83
N MET A 253 7.17 -19.99 -5.99
CA MET A 253 7.02 -20.02 -4.53
C MET A 253 7.41 -18.67 -3.93
N PHE A 254 6.42 -17.79 -3.76
CA PHE A 254 6.54 -16.65 -2.87
C PHE A 254 5.29 -16.56 -2.00
N LEU A 255 5.35 -17.15 -0.80
CA LEU A 255 4.44 -16.75 0.27
C LEU A 255 4.87 -15.35 0.68
N THR A 256 4.05 -14.35 0.39
CA THR A 256 4.34 -12.98 0.83
C THR A 256 4.25 -12.94 2.36
N PRO A 257 5.05 -12.09 3.04
CA PRO A 257 4.90 -11.91 4.50
C PRO A 257 3.48 -11.51 4.94
N GLY A 258 2.67 -10.98 4.01
CA GLY A 258 1.26 -10.66 4.23
C GLY A 258 0.30 -11.84 4.05
N PHE A 259 0.74 -12.98 3.53
CA PHE A 259 -0.11 -14.14 3.26
C PHE A 259 -0.79 -14.66 4.52
N PHE A 260 -0.02 -14.99 5.56
CA PHE A 260 -0.58 -15.55 6.80
C PHE A 260 -1.43 -14.54 7.59
N PRO A 261 -1.02 -13.26 7.76
CA PRO A 261 -1.90 -12.23 8.33
C PRO A 261 -3.27 -12.14 7.66
N ARG A 262 -3.30 -12.16 6.32
CA ARG A 262 -4.55 -12.09 5.54
C ARG A 262 -5.35 -13.37 5.62
N LEU A 263 -4.69 -14.53 5.58
CA LEU A 263 -5.34 -15.82 5.77
C LEU A 263 -5.99 -15.92 7.16
N GLN A 264 -5.31 -15.45 8.21
CA GLN A 264 -5.84 -15.39 9.57
C GLN A 264 -7.10 -14.51 9.64
N ALA A 265 -7.07 -13.33 9.03
CA ALA A 265 -8.25 -12.47 8.94
C ALA A 265 -9.41 -13.18 8.23
N SER A 266 -9.17 -13.80 7.06
CA SER A 266 -10.21 -14.51 6.29
C SER A 266 -10.78 -15.73 7.01
N LEU A 267 -9.96 -16.49 7.76
CA LEU A 267 -10.43 -17.66 8.50
C LEU A 267 -11.34 -17.28 9.68
N ILE A 268 -11.08 -16.14 10.33
CA ILE A 268 -11.96 -15.62 11.39
C ILE A 268 -13.36 -15.34 10.80
N PHE A 269 -13.42 -14.68 9.63
CA PHE A 269 -14.70 -14.43 8.95
C PHE A 269 -15.47 -15.70 8.59
N LEU A 270 -14.77 -16.76 8.16
CA LEU A 270 -15.41 -18.04 7.79
C LEU A 270 -15.94 -18.82 8.99
N SER A 271 -15.40 -18.60 10.19
CA SER A 271 -15.90 -19.22 11.43
C SER A 271 -17.12 -18.53 12.04
N SER A 272 -17.50 -17.36 11.51
CA SER A 272 -18.63 -16.55 11.98
C SER A 272 -19.90 -16.69 11.12
N LEU A 273 -19.85 -17.48 10.04
CA LEU A 273 -20.98 -17.87 9.18
C LEU A 273 -21.48 -19.27 9.57
#